data_AF-A0A8C8FMG5-F1
#
_entry.id   AF-A0A8C8FMG5-F1
#
_cell.length_a   1.000
_cell.length_b   1.000
_cell.length_c   1.000
_cell.angle_alpha   90.00
_cell.angle_beta   90.00
_cell.angle_gamma   90.00
#
_symmetry.space_group_name_H-M   'P 1'
#
loop_
_entity.id
_entity.type
_entity.pdbx_description
1 polymer ?
#
loop_
_entity_poly.entity_id
_entity_poly.type
_entity_poly.pdbx_seq_one_letter_code
_entity_poly.pdbx_strand_id
1 'polypeptide(L)'
;IPELTSFDYFLVCLLSQVNFVVCQLFALLTAFWFRLYLHPSKTSPFIRHVVATLLGFYLALFCFGWYALHFLVQSGLTYSIMMFAGLEHMHKLCFIVALGYLSFCQVTRVYVFDYGMYSADFTGPMMVITQKITSLAFEIHDGLARKEEQLTPSQRCLAVRRMPNLLEYLSYNCNFMGILAGPTCSYNDYMAFIEGTAYQPRHLEANGRENGKYKHTEPSPKNDIISKLCTCAISLAIFLSVSKLCPVERSIDNKFMASTPFILQVLYLYLSMLATRPKYYFIWTLSDAINNAAGFGFNGYNKDGTPRWDLISNLRILDIEFATSFKMFLDNWNIQTALWLKRVCYERCPINPTAATFLLSAMWHGVYPGYYLTFLTGISMTMAARALRHNIRPYFLCSTTHRSIYDVITWAGTQIAICYTVVPFVLLAVGPSLKFYRTSSPIMITSNLYSQGLFVNSSGIFTLHRKLSLACSFRGLGLDGGYVTCICEQCYTERMTSSLIH
;
A
#
# COMPACT_ATOMS: atom_id res chain seq x y z
N ILE A 1 1.26 -20.72 35.49
CA ILE A 1 0.70 -20.56 34.13
C ILE A 1 0.81 -21.95 33.51
N PRO A 2 -0.28 -22.64 33.14
CA PRO A 2 -0.15 -23.97 32.55
C PRO A 2 0.55 -23.82 31.19
N GLU A 3 1.57 -24.63 30.94
CA GLU A 3 2.23 -24.73 29.64
C GLU A 3 1.21 -25.28 28.63
N LEU A 4 0.69 -24.42 27.78
CA LEU A 4 -0.11 -24.81 26.61
C LEU A 4 0.74 -25.74 25.74
N THR A 5 0.17 -26.86 25.30
CA THR A 5 0.90 -27.80 24.42
C THR A 5 0.99 -27.23 23.00
N SER A 6 1.94 -27.67 22.17
CA SER A 6 2.04 -27.18 20.78
C SER A 6 0.77 -27.43 19.95
N PHE A 7 -0.06 -28.39 20.36
CA PHE A 7 -1.37 -28.67 19.79
C PHE A 7 -2.39 -27.59 20.14
N ASP A 8 -2.41 -27.13 21.39
CA ASP A 8 -3.27 -26.03 21.84
C ASP A 8 -2.92 -24.72 21.10
N TYR A 9 -1.63 -24.47 20.89
CA TYR A 9 -1.14 -23.32 20.10
C TYR A 9 -1.56 -23.39 18.63
N PHE A 10 -1.48 -24.57 18.00
CA PHE A 10 -1.94 -24.77 16.63
C PHE A 10 -3.45 -24.53 16.50
N LEU A 11 -4.24 -25.01 17.46
CA LEU A 11 -5.68 -24.83 17.49
C LEU A 11 -6.06 -23.35 17.67
N VAL A 12 -5.36 -22.61 18.53
CA VAL A 12 -5.56 -21.16 18.71
C VAL A 12 -5.21 -20.38 17.44
N CYS A 13 -4.13 -20.74 16.75
CA CYS A 13 -3.75 -20.10 15.49
C CYS A 13 -4.79 -20.37 14.38
N LEU A 14 -5.30 -21.60 14.29
CA LEU A 14 -6.35 -21.95 13.34
C LEU A 14 -7.66 -21.23 13.68
N LEU A 15 -8.03 -21.18 14.96
CA LEU A 15 -9.24 -20.52 15.44
C LEU A 15 -9.22 -19.01 15.14
N SER A 16 -8.09 -18.33 15.35
CA SER A 16 -7.96 -16.90 15.03
C SER A 16 -8.15 -16.61 13.53
N GLN A 17 -7.60 -17.45 12.65
CA GLN A 17 -7.78 -17.33 11.21
C GLN A 17 -9.22 -17.63 10.77
N VAL A 18 -9.86 -18.65 11.36
CA VAL A 18 -11.27 -18.97 11.09
C VAL A 18 -12.18 -17.84 11.57
N ASN A 19 -11.98 -17.34 12.79
CA ASN A 19 -12.72 -16.21 13.33
C ASN A 19 -12.61 -14.99 12.43
N PHE A 20 -11.40 -14.69 11.94
CA PHE A 20 -11.18 -13.60 11.00
C PHE A 20 -12.01 -13.75 9.72
N VAL A 21 -11.99 -14.92 9.09
CA VAL A 21 -12.78 -15.17 7.86
C VAL A 21 -14.28 -15.08 8.14
N VAL A 22 -14.75 -15.65 9.27
CA VAL A 22 -16.16 -15.58 9.68
C VAL A 22 -16.58 -14.12 9.93
N CYS A 23 -15.76 -13.33 10.64
CA CYS A 23 -16.01 -11.91 10.87
C CYS A 23 -16.14 -11.15 9.53
N GLN A 24 -15.29 -11.43 8.54
CA GLN A 24 -15.32 -10.78 7.22
C GLN A 24 -16.57 -11.18 6.41
N LEU A 25 -16.96 -12.46 6.43
CA LEU A 25 -18.20 -12.91 5.78
C LEU A 25 -19.44 -12.30 6.43
N PHE A 26 -19.47 -12.23 7.77
CA PHE A 26 -20.52 -11.54 8.49
C PHE A 26 -20.55 -10.05 8.14
N ALA A 27 -19.40 -9.37 8.12
CA ALA A 27 -19.30 -7.97 7.71
C ALA A 27 -19.82 -7.73 6.29
N LEU A 28 -19.61 -8.67 5.36
CA LEU A 28 -20.17 -8.59 4.00
C LEU A 28 -21.71 -8.63 4.00
N LEU A 29 -22.31 -9.55 4.76
CA LEU A 29 -23.77 -9.62 4.91
C LEU A 29 -24.31 -8.35 5.58
N THR A 30 -23.66 -7.91 6.65
CA THR A 30 -24.00 -6.68 7.37
C THR A 30 -23.84 -5.45 6.49
N ALA A 31 -22.89 -5.43 5.56
CA ALA A 31 -22.71 -4.33 4.61
C ALA A 31 -23.92 -4.18 3.67
N PHE A 32 -24.43 -5.28 3.12
CA PHE A 32 -25.68 -5.23 2.34
C PHE A 32 -26.86 -4.73 3.19
N TRP A 33 -27.00 -5.23 4.42
CA TRP A 33 -28.03 -4.77 5.34
C TRP A 33 -27.89 -3.27 5.66
N PHE A 34 -26.67 -2.81 5.94
CA PHE A 34 -26.35 -1.42 6.25
C PHE A 34 -26.73 -0.49 5.09
N ARG A 35 -26.44 -0.91 3.85
CA ARG A 35 -26.82 -0.13 2.67
C ARG A 35 -28.34 -0.09 2.46
N LEU A 36 -29.05 -1.20 2.63
CA LEU A 36 -30.49 -1.29 2.35
C LEU A 36 -31.35 -0.58 3.39
N TYR A 37 -31.02 -0.77 4.67
CA TYR A 37 -31.85 -0.31 5.79
C TYR A 37 -31.36 0.99 6.40
N LEU A 38 -30.03 1.19 6.49
CA LEU A 38 -29.45 2.42 7.03
C LEU A 38 -29.05 3.42 5.95
N HIS A 39 -29.62 3.33 4.74
CA HIS A 39 -29.34 4.26 3.64
C HIS A 39 -29.41 5.74 4.10
N PRO A 40 -28.51 6.64 3.64
CA PRO A 40 -28.50 8.05 4.07
C PRO A 40 -29.81 8.80 3.85
N SER A 41 -30.62 8.42 2.86
CA SER A 41 -31.94 9.01 2.62
C SER A 41 -33.02 8.60 3.65
N LYS A 42 -32.77 7.55 4.44
CA LYS A 42 -33.72 6.99 5.42
C LYS A 42 -33.26 7.16 6.86
N THR A 43 -31.97 7.37 7.08
CA THR A 43 -31.34 7.28 8.41
C THR A 43 -30.38 8.44 8.61
N SER A 44 -30.37 9.02 9.80
CA SER A 44 -29.48 10.13 10.13
C SER A 44 -28.00 9.69 10.16
N PRO A 45 -27.05 10.61 9.87
CA PRO A 45 -25.61 10.35 10.00
C PRO A 45 -25.22 9.84 11.40
N PHE A 46 -25.87 10.35 12.45
CA PHE A 46 -25.66 9.92 13.83
C PHE A 46 -25.89 8.42 14.01
N ILE A 47 -27.03 7.89 13.57
CA ILE A 47 -27.35 6.46 13.69
C ILE A 47 -26.37 5.63 12.86
N ARG A 48 -26.04 6.08 11.64
CA ARG A 48 -25.06 5.40 10.78
C ARG A 48 -23.69 5.31 11.45
N HIS A 49 -23.21 6.38 12.10
CA HIS A 49 -21.96 6.36 12.87
C HIS A 49 -22.02 5.39 14.06
N VAL A 50 -23.08 5.47 14.87
CA VAL A 50 -23.25 4.59 16.04
C VAL A 50 -23.25 3.12 15.62
N VAL A 51 -24.06 2.76 14.62
CA VAL A 51 -24.15 1.37 14.15
C VAL A 51 -22.83 0.91 13.54
N ALA A 52 -22.18 1.73 12.71
CA ALA A 52 -20.90 1.36 12.11
C ALA A 52 -19.81 1.11 13.17
N THR A 53 -19.78 1.94 14.22
CA THR A 53 -18.83 1.84 15.33
C THR A 53 -19.10 0.61 16.19
N LEU A 54 -20.35 0.41 16.64
CA LEU A 54 -20.72 -0.70 17.52
C LEU A 54 -20.51 -2.06 16.85
N LEU A 55 -20.89 -2.18 15.56
CA LEU A 55 -20.63 -3.40 14.80
C LEU A 55 -19.14 -3.65 14.62
N GLY A 56 -18.34 -2.61 14.35
CA GLY A 56 -16.91 -2.79 14.19
C GLY A 56 -16.24 -3.22 15.50
N PHE A 57 -16.62 -2.61 16.62
CA PHE A 57 -16.13 -3.01 17.92
C PHE A 57 -16.58 -4.43 18.31
N TYR A 58 -17.82 -4.82 17.98
CA TYR A 58 -18.29 -6.19 18.16
C TYR A 58 -17.45 -7.20 17.37
N LEU A 59 -17.17 -6.92 16.09
CA LEU A 59 -16.32 -7.80 15.27
C LEU A 59 -14.90 -7.86 15.81
N ALA A 60 -14.34 -6.74 16.26
CA ALA A 60 -13.03 -6.72 16.90
C ALA A 60 -12.99 -7.57 18.18
N LEU A 61 -13.98 -7.43 19.07
CA LEU A 61 -14.09 -8.25 20.29
C LEU A 61 -14.27 -9.73 19.97
N PHE A 62 -15.10 -10.07 18.99
CA PHE A 62 -15.29 -11.48 18.59
C PHE A 62 -13.99 -12.08 18.03
N CYS A 63 -13.30 -11.33 17.17
CA CYS A 63 -12.09 -11.81 16.50
C CYS A 63 -10.86 -11.85 17.44
N PHE A 64 -10.70 -10.87 18.35
CA PHE A 64 -9.48 -10.68 19.16
C PHE A 64 -9.69 -10.69 20.68
N GLY A 65 -10.92 -10.88 21.16
CA GLY A 65 -11.24 -10.82 22.59
C GLY A 65 -10.90 -9.47 23.20
N TRP A 66 -10.45 -9.48 24.46
CA TRP A 66 -10.09 -8.28 25.22
C TRP A 66 -8.94 -7.47 24.61
N TYR A 67 -8.12 -8.05 23.74
CA TYR A 67 -7.07 -7.29 23.04
C TYR A 67 -7.64 -6.21 22.13
N ALA A 68 -8.91 -6.31 21.70
CA ALA A 68 -9.60 -5.25 20.97
C ALA A 68 -9.70 -3.94 21.76
N LEU A 69 -9.57 -3.96 23.09
CA LEU A 69 -9.50 -2.73 23.90
C LEU A 69 -8.29 -1.86 23.56
N HIS A 70 -7.18 -2.44 23.07
CA HIS A 70 -6.04 -1.66 22.61
C HIS A 70 -6.41 -0.71 21.46
N PHE A 71 -7.45 -1.02 20.68
CA PHE A 71 -7.93 -0.18 19.57
C PHE A 71 -8.55 1.12 20.12
N LEU A 72 -9.33 0.99 21.21
CA LEU A 72 -9.93 2.11 21.92
C LEU A 72 -8.89 2.92 22.69
N VAL A 73 -7.90 2.26 23.32
CA VAL A 73 -6.81 2.96 24.01
C VAL A 73 -6.00 3.80 23.02
N GLN A 74 -5.58 3.22 21.90
CA GLN A 74 -4.83 3.96 20.89
C GLN A 74 -5.61 5.15 20.32
N SER A 75 -6.89 4.93 20.01
CA SER A 75 -7.78 5.96 19.50
C SER A 75 -8.02 7.05 20.57
N GLY A 76 -8.25 6.68 21.83
CA GLY A 76 -8.50 7.61 22.94
C GLY A 76 -7.28 8.47 23.30
N LEU A 77 -6.08 7.87 23.34
CA LEU A 77 -4.84 8.60 23.58
C LEU A 77 -4.60 9.67 22.51
N THR A 78 -4.78 9.30 21.24
CA THR A 78 -4.51 10.21 20.13
C THR A 78 -5.62 11.23 19.92
N TYR A 79 -6.89 10.90 20.21
CA TYR A 79 -7.97 11.88 20.26
C TYR A 79 -7.74 12.94 21.34
N SER A 80 -7.25 12.51 22.51
CA SER A 80 -6.90 13.43 23.59
C SER A 80 -5.80 14.40 23.14
N ILE A 81 -4.78 13.93 22.41
CA ILE A 81 -3.78 14.80 21.79
C ILE A 81 -4.42 15.76 20.78
N MET A 82 -5.36 15.29 19.96
CA MET A 82 -6.07 16.14 18.99
C MET A 82 -6.85 17.28 19.66
N MET A 83 -7.40 17.04 20.84
CA MET A 83 -8.21 18.05 21.56
C MET A 83 -7.37 19.01 22.40
N PHE A 84 -6.25 18.56 22.97
CA PHE A 84 -5.49 19.34 23.95
C PHE A 84 -4.16 19.90 23.44
N ALA A 85 -3.55 19.32 22.40
CA ALA A 85 -2.30 19.83 21.84
C ALA A 85 -2.55 21.01 20.88
N GLY A 86 -1.60 21.95 20.82
CA GLY A 86 -1.64 23.03 19.83
C GLY A 86 -1.57 22.49 18.39
N LEU A 87 -2.32 23.13 17.48
CA LEU A 87 -2.48 22.70 16.08
C LEU A 87 -1.13 22.44 15.37
N GLU A 88 -0.13 23.29 15.62
CA GLU A 88 1.23 23.21 15.06
C GLU A 88 1.97 21.88 15.36
N HIS A 89 1.69 21.25 16.51
CA HIS A 89 2.44 20.08 16.99
C HIS A 89 1.60 18.81 17.08
N MET A 90 0.27 18.94 17.09
CA MET A 90 -0.70 17.85 17.27
C MET A 90 -0.42 16.65 16.36
N HIS A 91 -0.18 16.88 15.07
CA HIS A 91 0.04 15.82 14.09
C HIS A 91 1.31 15.01 14.37
N LYS A 92 2.40 15.66 14.81
CA LYS A 92 3.67 15.00 15.17
C LYS A 92 3.49 14.17 16.43
N LEU A 93 2.80 14.72 17.44
CA LEU A 93 2.51 14.02 18.69
C LEU A 93 1.61 12.80 18.45
N CYS A 94 0.54 12.95 17.65
CA CYS A 94 -0.31 11.84 17.25
C CYS A 94 0.48 10.77 16.50
N PHE A 95 1.38 11.17 15.61
CA PHE A 95 2.25 10.23 14.87
C PHE A 95 3.15 9.43 15.80
N ILE A 96 3.87 10.10 16.71
CA ILE A 96 4.77 9.47 17.67
C ILE A 96 4.00 8.53 18.61
N VAL A 97 2.87 8.98 19.16
CA VAL A 97 2.09 8.19 20.13
C VAL A 97 1.39 7.01 19.45
N ALA A 98 0.79 7.20 18.27
CA ALA A 98 0.13 6.11 17.54
C ALA A 98 1.14 5.03 17.13
N LEU A 99 2.27 5.42 16.53
CA LEU A 99 3.30 4.47 16.10
C LEU A 99 4.00 3.83 17.31
N GLY A 100 4.31 4.61 18.34
CA GLY A 100 4.96 4.11 19.57
C GLY A 100 4.09 3.11 20.32
N TYR A 101 2.78 3.37 20.43
CA TYR A 101 1.85 2.43 21.07
C TYR A 101 1.64 1.15 20.24
N LEU A 102 1.57 1.27 18.90
CA LEU A 102 1.59 0.12 18.01
C LEU A 102 2.85 -0.72 18.20
N SER A 103 4.04 -0.07 18.20
CA SER A 103 5.31 -0.76 18.42
C SER A 103 5.37 -1.43 19.79
N PHE A 104 4.87 -0.80 20.85
CA PHE A 104 4.77 -1.42 22.17
C PHE A 104 3.93 -2.71 22.14
N CYS A 105 2.77 -2.68 21.48
CA CYS A 105 1.92 -3.87 21.34
C CYS A 105 2.59 -4.96 20.49
N GLN A 106 3.26 -4.59 19.40
CA GLN A 106 4.01 -5.53 18.55
C GLN A 106 5.19 -6.16 19.29
N VAL A 107 5.94 -5.38 20.09
CA VAL A 107 7.02 -5.89 20.96
C VAL A 107 6.47 -6.85 21.99
N THR A 108 5.41 -6.45 22.70
CA THR A 108 4.78 -7.30 23.71
C THR A 108 4.31 -8.62 23.07
N ARG A 109 3.68 -8.57 21.90
CA ARG A 109 3.29 -9.77 21.16
C ARG A 109 4.49 -10.67 20.83
N VAL A 110 5.57 -10.13 20.24
CA VAL A 110 6.73 -10.93 19.81
C VAL A 110 7.49 -11.55 20.98
N TYR A 111 7.74 -10.77 22.03
CA TYR A 111 8.69 -11.14 23.07
C TYR A 111 8.05 -11.65 24.36
N VAL A 112 6.75 -11.39 24.57
CA VAL A 112 6.02 -11.85 25.76
C VAL A 112 5.08 -13.02 25.44
N PHE A 113 4.49 -13.05 24.24
CA PHE A 113 3.44 -14.03 23.90
C PHE A 113 3.88 -15.06 22.85
N ASP A 114 4.27 -14.64 21.65
CA ASP A 114 4.44 -15.55 20.51
C ASP A 114 5.56 -15.12 19.54
N TYR A 115 6.74 -15.73 19.65
CA TYR A 115 7.83 -15.56 18.69
C TYR A 115 7.64 -16.47 17.47
N GLY A 116 7.55 -15.90 16.26
CA GLY A 116 7.69 -16.64 14.99
C GLY A 116 6.42 -17.28 14.41
N MET A 117 5.24 -17.00 14.97
CA MET A 117 3.96 -17.54 14.47
C MET A 117 3.18 -16.54 13.59
N TYR A 118 2.60 -17.05 12.51
CA TYR A 118 1.70 -16.32 11.60
C TYR A 118 0.23 -16.45 12.02
N SER A 119 -0.16 -15.81 13.13
CA SER A 119 -1.56 -15.70 13.55
C SER A 119 -2.20 -14.42 13.02
N ALA A 120 -3.52 -14.44 12.79
CA ALA A 120 -4.28 -13.20 12.63
C ALA A 120 -4.40 -12.54 14.01
N ASP A 121 -3.48 -11.61 14.31
CA ASP A 121 -3.38 -10.99 15.62
C ASP A 121 -3.92 -9.56 15.66
N PHE A 122 -4.20 -9.08 16.88
CA PHE A 122 -4.83 -7.79 17.12
C PHE A 122 -4.00 -6.59 16.64
N THR A 123 -2.69 -6.74 16.42
CA THR A 123 -1.85 -5.63 15.93
C THR A 123 -2.10 -5.32 14.45
N GLY A 124 -2.65 -6.25 13.66
CA GLY A 124 -3.06 -6.01 12.27
C GLY A 124 -4.12 -4.90 12.13
N PRO A 125 -5.27 -4.99 12.82
CA PRO A 125 -6.20 -3.86 12.96
C PRO A 125 -5.57 -2.57 13.49
N MET A 126 -4.69 -2.67 14.49
CA MET A 126 -3.99 -1.49 15.04
C MET A 126 -3.12 -0.80 13.98
N MET A 127 -2.49 -1.55 13.08
CA MET A 127 -1.76 -1.00 11.94
C MET A 127 -2.67 -0.13 11.07
N VAL A 128 -3.89 -0.59 10.75
CA VAL A 128 -4.90 0.16 9.98
C VAL A 128 -5.37 1.40 10.72
N ILE A 129 -5.65 1.28 12.02
CA ILE A 129 -6.05 2.40 12.89
C ILE A 129 -4.93 3.45 12.97
N THR A 130 -3.67 3.02 13.09
CA THR A 130 -2.49 3.92 13.08
C THR A 130 -2.45 4.76 11.81
N GLN A 131 -2.71 4.15 10.65
CA GLN A 131 -2.73 4.86 9.38
C GLN A 131 -3.84 5.91 9.32
N LYS A 132 -5.05 5.54 9.77
CA LYS A 132 -6.21 6.44 9.84
C LYS A 132 -5.95 7.62 10.77
N ILE A 133 -5.52 7.36 12.00
CA ILE A 133 -5.23 8.39 13.02
C ILE A 133 -4.18 9.37 12.50
N THR A 134 -3.06 8.85 11.99
CA THR A 134 -1.95 9.71 11.56
C THR A 134 -2.29 10.48 10.29
N SER A 135 -3.00 9.88 9.33
CA SER A 135 -3.50 10.59 8.15
C SER A 135 -4.39 11.75 8.58
N LEU A 136 -5.42 11.47 9.40
CA LEU A 136 -6.35 12.48 9.90
C LEU A 136 -5.63 13.61 10.66
N ALA A 137 -4.65 13.27 11.50
CA ALA A 137 -3.90 14.26 12.25
C ALA A 137 -3.13 15.23 11.32
N PHE A 138 -2.48 14.69 10.27
CA PHE A 138 -1.81 15.51 9.25
C PHE A 138 -2.79 16.31 8.39
N GLU A 139 -3.94 15.73 8.03
CA GLU A 139 -5.00 16.37 7.24
C GLU A 139 -5.67 17.53 8.00
N ILE A 140 -5.87 17.40 9.32
CA ILE A 140 -6.33 18.47 10.21
C ILE A 140 -5.29 19.59 10.31
N HIS A 141 -4.01 19.23 10.48
CA HIS A 141 -2.94 20.24 10.52
C HIS A 141 -2.86 21.02 9.20
N ASP A 142 -2.92 20.33 8.06
CA ASP A 142 -2.93 21.00 6.77
C ASP A 142 -4.16 21.91 6.59
N GLY A 143 -5.32 21.51 7.12
CA GLY A 143 -6.56 22.28 6.99
C GLY A 143 -6.72 23.46 7.96
N LEU A 144 -6.20 23.35 9.19
CA LEU A 144 -6.42 24.33 10.26
C LEU A 144 -5.19 25.16 10.63
N ALA A 145 -3.97 24.67 10.41
CA ALA A 145 -2.74 25.38 10.78
C ALA A 145 -2.01 26.02 9.58
N ARG A 146 -2.19 25.44 8.38
CA ARG A 146 -1.47 25.90 7.17
C ARG A 146 -2.36 26.77 6.27
N LYS A 147 -1.73 27.71 5.57
CA LYS A 147 -2.39 28.53 4.55
C LYS A 147 -2.57 27.73 3.26
N GLU A 148 -3.64 27.99 2.52
CA GLU A 148 -4.03 27.20 1.35
C GLU A 148 -3.00 27.27 0.21
N GLU A 149 -2.31 28.40 0.06
CA GLU A 149 -1.28 28.61 -0.95
C GLU A 149 -0.04 27.73 -0.72
N GLN A 150 0.19 27.31 0.54
CA GLN A 150 1.31 26.45 0.91
C GLN A 150 1.02 24.96 0.69
N LEU A 151 -0.24 24.60 0.44
CA LEU A 151 -0.67 23.22 0.28
C LEU A 151 -0.48 22.76 -1.17
N THR A 152 0.02 21.54 -1.34
CA THR A 152 -0.01 20.87 -2.65
C THR A 152 -1.47 20.58 -3.06
N PRO A 153 -1.78 20.39 -4.36
CA PRO A 153 -3.15 20.07 -4.78
C PRO A 153 -3.75 18.86 -4.06
N SER A 154 -2.94 17.82 -3.80
CA SER A 154 -3.39 16.65 -3.04
C SER A 154 -3.66 16.97 -1.57
N GLN A 155 -2.86 17.82 -0.93
CA GLN A 155 -3.07 18.23 0.46
C GLN A 155 -4.34 19.07 0.59
N ARG A 156 -4.62 19.97 -0.37
CA ARG A 156 -5.86 20.77 -0.37
C ARG A 156 -7.11 19.90 -0.44
N CYS A 157 -7.10 18.88 -1.30
CA CYS A 157 -8.23 17.96 -1.46
C CYS A 157 -8.51 17.13 -0.18
N LEU A 158 -7.46 16.77 0.55
CA LEU A 158 -7.54 15.96 1.77
C LEU A 158 -7.66 16.79 3.05
N ALA A 159 -7.48 18.11 2.98
CA ALA A 159 -7.47 18.98 4.14
C ALA A 159 -8.78 18.88 4.93
N VAL A 160 -8.68 18.67 6.23
CA VAL A 160 -9.82 18.61 7.14
C VAL A 160 -9.95 19.95 7.84
N ARG A 161 -11.04 20.67 7.54
CA ARG A 161 -11.27 22.06 7.97
C ARG A 161 -12.10 22.19 9.25
N ARG A 162 -12.44 21.08 9.91
CA ARG A 162 -13.07 21.07 11.24
C ARG A 162 -12.54 19.93 12.09
N MET A 163 -12.48 20.13 13.40
CA MET A 163 -12.18 19.02 14.31
C MET A 163 -13.34 18.02 14.35
N PRO A 164 -13.06 16.70 14.24
CA PRO A 164 -14.07 15.66 14.38
C PRO A 164 -14.57 15.59 15.82
N ASN A 165 -15.87 15.40 16.01
CA ASN A 165 -16.37 15.02 17.33
C ASN A 165 -15.99 13.55 17.65
N LEU A 166 -16.14 13.16 18.92
CA LEU A 166 -15.71 11.84 19.37
C LEU A 166 -16.41 10.70 18.62
N LEU A 167 -17.69 10.83 18.30
CA LEU A 167 -18.44 9.81 17.58
C LEU A 167 -17.92 9.65 16.14
N GLU A 168 -17.73 10.75 15.42
CA GLU A 168 -17.18 10.74 14.05
C GLU A 168 -15.78 10.11 14.03
N TYR A 169 -14.94 10.49 14.98
CA TYR A 169 -13.59 9.98 15.13
C TYR A 169 -13.56 8.48 15.44
N LEU A 170 -14.36 8.02 16.42
CA LEU A 170 -14.45 6.59 16.74
C LEU A 170 -15.06 5.79 15.59
N SER A 171 -16.07 6.33 14.91
CA SER A 171 -16.68 5.72 13.75
C SER A 171 -15.70 5.58 12.59
N TYR A 172 -14.91 6.61 12.31
CA TYR A 172 -13.88 6.55 11.27
C TYR A 172 -12.83 5.47 11.57
N ASN A 173 -12.34 5.38 12.81
CA ASN A 173 -11.32 4.40 13.19
C ASN A 173 -11.88 2.97 13.27
N CYS A 174 -13.03 2.81 13.93
CA CYS A 174 -13.59 1.52 14.34
C CYS A 174 -14.82 1.07 13.52
N ASN A 175 -15.00 1.54 12.29
CA ASN A 175 -16.11 1.05 11.45
C ASN A 175 -15.94 -0.42 11.06
N PHE A 176 -17.05 -1.17 11.07
CA PHE A 176 -17.07 -2.60 10.73
C PHE A 176 -16.54 -2.94 9.33
N MET A 177 -16.63 -2.01 8.37
CA MET A 177 -16.25 -2.25 6.97
C MET A 177 -14.74 -2.39 6.79
N GLY A 178 -13.93 -1.77 7.66
CA GLY A 178 -12.48 -1.73 7.50
C GLY A 178 -11.67 -1.99 8.76
N ILE A 179 -12.30 -2.25 9.91
CA ILE A 179 -11.58 -2.42 11.19
C ILE A 179 -10.61 -3.61 11.18
N LEU A 180 -10.94 -4.71 10.50
CA LEU A 180 -10.14 -5.94 10.56
C LEU A 180 -8.91 -5.91 9.66
N ALA A 181 -9.02 -5.33 8.46
CA ALA A 181 -7.97 -5.44 7.43
C ALA A 181 -7.85 -4.22 6.50
N GLY A 182 -8.54 -3.12 6.81
CA GLY A 182 -8.70 -2.00 5.89
C GLY A 182 -9.73 -2.33 4.79
N PRO A 183 -9.62 -1.74 3.59
CA PRO A 183 -8.67 -0.70 3.21
C PRO A 183 -8.79 0.57 4.06
N THR A 184 -7.71 1.36 4.16
CA THR A 184 -7.78 2.70 4.75
C THR A 184 -8.39 3.67 3.74
N CYS A 185 -9.02 4.74 4.23
CA CYS A 185 -9.66 5.77 3.41
C CYS A 185 -9.38 7.16 3.99
N SER A 186 -9.58 8.22 3.20
CA SER A 186 -9.51 9.58 3.74
C SER A 186 -10.70 9.84 4.67
N TYR A 187 -10.51 10.73 5.64
CA TYR A 187 -11.58 11.11 6.55
C TYR A 187 -12.76 11.76 5.80
N ASN A 188 -12.46 12.64 4.83
CA ASN A 188 -13.46 13.32 4.03
C ASN A 188 -14.30 12.34 3.18
N ASP A 189 -13.70 11.27 2.65
CA ASP A 189 -14.44 10.21 1.94
C ASP A 189 -15.36 9.44 2.86
N TYR A 190 -14.88 9.12 4.07
CA TYR A 190 -15.69 8.43 5.07
C TYR A 190 -16.89 9.26 5.52
N MET A 191 -16.68 10.56 5.80
CA MET A 191 -17.76 11.47 6.16
C MET A 191 -18.77 11.61 5.01
N ALA A 192 -18.31 11.80 3.78
CA ALA A 192 -19.18 11.88 2.62
C ALA A 192 -20.01 10.60 2.42
N PHE A 193 -19.45 9.43 2.73
CA PHE A 193 -20.17 8.17 2.72
C PHE A 193 -21.24 8.10 3.84
N ILE A 194 -20.91 8.49 5.07
CA ILE A 194 -21.87 8.45 6.17
C ILE A 194 -23.01 9.46 5.96
N GLU A 195 -22.70 10.65 5.45
CA GLU A 195 -23.67 11.71 5.18
C GLU A 195 -24.46 11.50 3.88
N GLY A 196 -24.00 10.63 2.99
CA GLY A 196 -24.64 10.35 1.70
C GLY A 196 -24.34 11.37 0.61
N THR A 197 -23.30 12.18 0.78
CA THR A 197 -22.84 13.16 -0.23
C THR A 197 -21.80 12.58 -1.19
N ALA A 198 -21.36 11.33 -0.99
CA ALA A 198 -20.36 10.65 -1.81
C ALA A 198 -20.69 10.53 -3.32
N TYR A 199 -21.98 10.59 -3.68
CA TYR A 199 -22.45 10.51 -5.07
C TYR A 199 -22.63 11.88 -5.73
N GLN A 200 -22.39 12.97 -5.00
CA GLN A 200 -22.41 14.30 -5.59
C GLN A 200 -21.14 14.49 -6.45
N PRO A 201 -21.23 15.05 -7.66
CA PRO A 201 -20.07 15.29 -8.51
C PRO A 201 -19.02 16.13 -7.76
N ARG A 202 -17.90 15.51 -7.39
CA ARG A 202 -16.72 16.25 -6.97
C ARG A 202 -16.16 16.92 -8.22
N HIS A 203 -16.33 18.24 -8.27
CA HIS A 203 -15.97 19.17 -9.36
C HIS A 203 -17.01 19.31 -10.49
N LEU A 204 -17.81 20.37 -10.35
CA LEU A 204 -18.08 21.29 -11.45
C LEU A 204 -16.74 21.62 -12.14
N GLU A 205 -16.51 21.04 -13.31
CA GLU A 205 -15.49 21.55 -14.21
C GLU A 205 -15.88 22.97 -14.64
N ALA A 206 -14.88 23.86 -14.69
CA ALA A 206 -14.98 25.30 -14.90
C ALA A 206 -15.47 25.72 -16.31
N ASN A 207 -16.30 24.93 -16.97
CA ASN A 207 -16.96 25.28 -18.22
C ASN A 207 -18.43 24.88 -18.12
N GLY A 208 -19.29 25.87 -17.85
CA GLY A 208 -20.74 25.73 -17.67
C GLY A 208 -21.47 25.19 -18.90
N ARG A 209 -21.33 23.89 -19.16
CA ARG A 209 -22.19 23.12 -20.05
C ARG A 209 -22.60 21.86 -19.32
N GLU A 210 -23.72 21.94 -18.60
CA GLU A 210 -24.48 20.78 -18.15
C GLU A 210 -24.99 20.01 -19.37
N ASN A 211 -24.16 19.12 -19.90
CA ASN A 211 -24.60 18.16 -20.89
C ASN A 211 -25.24 16.97 -20.17
N GLY A 212 -26.55 17.09 -19.95
CA GLY A 212 -27.51 16.01 -20.16
C GLY A 212 -27.60 14.90 -19.10
N LYS A 213 -28.67 14.97 -18.30
CA LYS A 213 -29.44 13.81 -17.77
C LYS A 213 -28.63 12.55 -17.41
N TYR A 214 -27.70 12.64 -16.47
CA TYR A 214 -27.37 11.44 -15.69
C TYR A 214 -28.53 11.18 -14.73
N LYS A 215 -29.28 10.11 -14.96
CA LYS A 215 -30.34 9.66 -14.02
C LYS A 215 -29.72 9.58 -12.62
N HIS A 216 -30.34 10.28 -11.66
CA HIS A 216 -30.07 10.33 -10.22
C HIS A 216 -30.23 8.95 -9.50
N THR A 217 -29.96 7.85 -10.17
CA THR A 217 -30.06 6.50 -9.60
C THR A 217 -28.69 6.09 -9.07
N GLU A 218 -28.63 5.79 -7.77
CA GLU A 218 -27.44 5.26 -7.11
C GLU A 218 -26.87 4.07 -7.91
N PRO A 219 -25.57 4.09 -8.28
CA PRO A 219 -24.99 3.02 -9.05
C PRO A 219 -25.04 1.69 -8.28
N SER A 220 -25.18 0.59 -9.02
CA SER A 220 -25.14 -0.75 -8.43
C SER A 220 -23.70 -1.27 -8.37
N PRO A 221 -23.18 -1.70 -7.21
CA PRO A 221 -21.90 -2.37 -7.04
C PRO A 221 -21.98 -3.87 -7.30
N LYS A 222 -23.15 -4.41 -7.69
CA LYS A 222 -23.38 -5.87 -7.77
C LYS A 222 -22.31 -6.58 -8.61
N ASN A 223 -22.02 -6.06 -9.80
CA ASN A 223 -21.08 -6.68 -10.73
C ASN A 223 -19.65 -6.64 -10.17
N ASP A 224 -19.23 -5.50 -9.62
CA ASP A 224 -17.93 -5.36 -8.96
C ASP A 224 -17.79 -6.29 -7.76
N ILE A 225 -18.82 -6.41 -6.91
CA ILE A 225 -18.81 -7.32 -5.77
C ILE A 225 -18.68 -8.77 -6.24
N ILE A 226 -19.46 -9.20 -7.23
CA ILE A 226 -19.37 -10.56 -7.78
C ILE A 226 -17.95 -10.83 -8.32
N SER A 227 -17.39 -9.89 -9.10
CA SER A 227 -16.03 -10.01 -9.62
C SER A 227 -14.97 -10.11 -8.51
N LYS A 228 -15.09 -9.30 -7.47
CA LYS A 228 -14.21 -9.32 -6.29
C LYS A 228 -14.35 -10.63 -5.50
N LEU A 229 -15.57 -11.16 -5.34
CA LEU A 229 -15.80 -12.46 -4.69
C LEU A 229 -15.24 -13.63 -5.50
N CYS A 230 -15.36 -13.61 -6.84
CA CYS A 230 -14.69 -14.58 -7.70
C CYS A 230 -13.17 -14.53 -7.54
N THR A 231 -12.60 -13.31 -7.51
CA THR A 231 -11.16 -13.10 -7.26
C THR A 231 -10.74 -13.65 -5.90
N CYS A 232 -11.55 -13.46 -4.86
CA CYS A 232 -11.34 -14.01 -3.53
C CYS A 232 -11.33 -15.55 -3.54
N ALA A 233 -12.33 -16.17 -4.17
CA ALA A 233 -12.44 -17.63 -4.26
C ALA A 233 -11.23 -18.24 -4.98
N ILE A 234 -10.83 -17.67 -6.13
CA ILE A 234 -9.66 -18.12 -6.89
C ILE A 234 -8.38 -17.96 -6.05
N SER A 235 -8.18 -16.78 -5.44
CA SER A 235 -6.98 -16.50 -4.65
C SER A 235 -6.86 -17.42 -3.44
N LEU A 236 -7.96 -17.67 -2.74
CA LEU A 236 -7.99 -18.59 -1.61
C LEU A 236 -7.73 -20.04 -2.04
N ALA A 237 -8.33 -20.48 -3.15
CA ALA A 237 -8.11 -21.83 -3.69
C ALA A 237 -6.64 -22.05 -4.07
N ILE A 238 -6.02 -21.09 -4.77
CA ILE A 238 -4.58 -21.14 -5.11
C ILE A 238 -3.73 -21.17 -3.84
N PHE A 239 -4.03 -20.31 -2.86
CA PHE A 239 -3.26 -20.28 -1.61
C PHE A 239 -3.34 -21.63 -0.88
N LEU A 240 -4.54 -22.18 -0.69
CA LEU A 240 -4.72 -23.43 0.07
C LEU A 240 -4.13 -24.66 -0.63
N SER A 241 -4.08 -24.66 -1.97
CA SER A 241 -3.58 -25.78 -2.77
C SER A 241 -2.07 -25.69 -3.04
N VAL A 242 -1.57 -24.53 -3.48
CA VAL A 242 -0.20 -24.39 -4.01
C VAL A 242 0.81 -24.01 -2.93
N SER A 243 0.42 -23.23 -1.90
CA SER A 243 1.38 -22.75 -0.89
C SER A 243 2.05 -23.87 -0.10
N LYS A 244 1.34 -24.99 0.13
CA LYS A 244 1.87 -26.18 0.80
C LYS A 244 2.87 -26.96 -0.05
N LEU A 245 2.77 -26.85 -1.38
CA LEU A 245 3.66 -27.56 -2.32
C LEU A 245 5.00 -26.83 -2.51
N CYS A 246 4.99 -25.51 -2.34
CA CYS A 246 6.15 -24.64 -2.55
C CYS A 246 6.43 -23.77 -1.30
N PRO A 247 6.80 -24.38 -0.14
CA PRO A 247 7.15 -23.62 1.05
C PRO A 247 8.40 -22.75 0.81
N VAL A 248 8.36 -21.50 1.27
CA VAL A 248 9.46 -20.54 1.09
C VAL A 248 10.72 -20.99 1.84
N GLU A 249 10.56 -21.71 2.96
CA GLU A 249 11.63 -22.25 3.80
C GLU A 249 12.54 -23.23 3.05
N ARG A 250 12.03 -23.90 2.01
CA ARG A 250 12.88 -24.77 1.18
C ARG A 250 13.95 -23.99 0.41
N SER A 251 13.74 -22.70 0.14
CA SER A 251 14.75 -21.84 -0.52
C SER A 251 16.02 -21.66 0.29
N ILE A 252 15.96 -21.93 1.61
CA ILE A 252 17.09 -21.87 2.53
C ILE A 252 17.47 -23.26 3.06
N ASP A 253 16.91 -24.33 2.50
CA ASP A 253 17.30 -25.69 2.87
C ASP A 253 18.68 -26.04 2.31
N ASN A 254 19.56 -26.59 3.15
CA ASN A 254 20.94 -26.89 2.77
C ASN A 254 21.01 -27.92 1.63
N LYS A 255 20.16 -28.95 1.69
CA LYS A 255 20.16 -30.02 0.70
C LYS A 255 19.65 -29.48 -0.63
N PHE A 256 18.57 -28.71 -0.62
CA PHE A 256 18.04 -28.04 -1.81
C PHE A 256 19.08 -27.13 -2.47
N MET A 257 19.70 -26.24 -1.69
CA MET A 257 20.71 -25.30 -2.19
C MET A 257 21.95 -26.00 -2.77
N ALA A 258 22.40 -27.10 -2.15
CA ALA A 258 23.59 -27.81 -2.61
C ALA A 258 23.34 -28.70 -3.85
N SER A 259 22.13 -29.26 -3.98
CA SER A 259 21.82 -30.26 -5.02
C SER A 259 21.08 -29.70 -6.24
N THR A 260 20.55 -28.48 -6.16
CA THR A 260 19.69 -27.91 -7.21
C THR A 260 20.44 -26.85 -8.02
N PRO A 261 20.43 -26.91 -9.36
CA PRO A 261 20.97 -25.84 -10.22
C PRO A 261 20.37 -24.47 -9.91
N PHE A 262 21.18 -23.41 -10.02
CA PHE A 262 20.79 -22.05 -9.64
C PHE A 262 19.50 -21.56 -10.32
N ILE A 263 19.34 -21.78 -11.63
CA ILE A 263 18.13 -21.37 -12.37
C ILE A 263 16.88 -22.02 -11.76
N LEU A 264 16.96 -23.29 -11.36
CA LEU A 264 15.85 -23.99 -10.71
C LEU A 264 15.60 -23.47 -9.30
N GLN A 265 16.63 -23.01 -8.57
CA GLN A 265 16.43 -22.31 -7.29
C GLN A 265 15.70 -20.98 -7.47
N VAL A 266 16.03 -20.19 -8.50
CA VAL A 266 15.35 -18.93 -8.82
C VAL A 266 13.90 -19.17 -9.25
N LEU A 267 13.66 -20.17 -10.11
CA LEU A 267 12.31 -20.55 -10.51
C LEU A 267 11.48 -21.05 -9.32
N TYR A 268 12.07 -21.87 -8.44
CA TYR A 268 11.42 -22.31 -7.22
C TYR A 268 11.08 -21.12 -6.31
N LEU A 269 12.00 -20.17 -6.16
CA LEU A 269 11.77 -18.95 -5.38
C LEU A 269 10.59 -18.16 -5.93
N TYR A 270 10.57 -17.92 -7.24
CA TYR A 270 9.47 -17.22 -7.90
C TYR A 270 8.14 -17.93 -7.67
N LEU A 271 8.08 -19.26 -7.88
CA LEU A 271 6.88 -20.06 -7.68
C LEU A 271 6.42 -20.06 -6.21
N SER A 272 7.34 -20.15 -5.25
CA SER A 272 7.03 -20.15 -3.81
C SER A 272 6.46 -18.81 -3.35
N MET A 273 7.05 -17.70 -3.82
CA MET A 273 6.58 -16.36 -3.52
C MET A 273 5.24 -16.06 -4.20
N LEU A 274 5.08 -16.49 -5.46
CA LEU A 274 3.81 -16.41 -6.19
C LEU A 274 2.72 -17.22 -5.50
N ALA A 275 3.03 -18.39 -4.94
CA ALA A 275 2.07 -19.21 -4.19
C ALA A 275 1.70 -18.61 -2.82
N THR A 276 2.57 -17.78 -2.23
CA THR A 276 2.34 -17.16 -0.91
C THR A 276 1.51 -15.88 -1.01
N ARG A 277 1.61 -15.15 -2.12
CA ARG A 277 0.96 -13.84 -2.34
C ARG A 277 -0.59 -13.86 -2.31
N PRO A 278 -1.30 -14.89 -2.81
CA PRO A 278 -2.76 -14.89 -2.93
C PRO A 278 -3.52 -14.76 -1.60
N LYS A 279 -2.90 -15.07 -0.46
CA LYS A 279 -3.51 -14.80 0.86
C LYS A 279 -3.83 -13.31 1.06
N TYR A 280 -2.96 -12.43 0.57
CA TYR A 280 -3.18 -10.98 0.64
C TYR A 280 -4.23 -10.52 -0.37
N TYR A 281 -4.25 -11.15 -1.56
CA TYR A 281 -5.29 -10.91 -2.57
C TYR A 281 -6.67 -11.23 -2.03
N PHE A 282 -6.81 -12.40 -1.39
CA PHE A 282 -8.05 -12.79 -0.74
C PHE A 282 -8.50 -11.76 0.31
N ILE A 283 -7.66 -11.45 1.31
CA ILE A 283 -8.06 -10.61 2.45
C ILE A 283 -8.38 -9.18 2.02
N TRP A 284 -7.53 -8.56 1.19
CA TRP A 284 -7.72 -7.16 0.80
C TRP A 284 -8.82 -6.99 -0.24
N THR A 285 -9.01 -7.93 -1.17
CA THR A 285 -10.13 -7.89 -2.12
C THR A 285 -11.47 -8.17 -1.43
N LEU A 286 -11.50 -9.04 -0.42
CA LEU A 286 -12.72 -9.30 0.36
C LEU A 286 -13.13 -8.05 1.14
N SER A 287 -12.16 -7.38 1.78
CA SER A 287 -12.42 -6.15 2.54
C SER A 287 -12.91 -5.02 1.64
N ASP A 288 -12.33 -4.90 0.46
CA ASP A 288 -12.80 -3.98 -0.59
C ASP A 288 -14.24 -4.31 -1.04
N ALA A 289 -14.57 -5.59 -1.25
CA ALA A 289 -15.93 -6.03 -1.54
C ALA A 289 -16.95 -5.67 -0.44
N ILE A 290 -16.56 -5.76 0.84
CA ILE A 290 -17.40 -5.37 1.99
C ILE A 290 -17.72 -3.89 1.96
N ASN A 291 -16.73 -3.03 1.70
CA ASN A 291 -16.96 -1.60 1.58
C ASN A 291 -17.91 -1.31 0.40
N ASN A 292 -17.66 -1.90 -0.76
CA ASN A 292 -18.53 -1.74 -1.94
C ASN A 292 -19.96 -2.23 -1.68
N ALA A 293 -20.14 -3.33 -0.94
CA ALA A 293 -21.46 -3.83 -0.55
C ALA A 293 -22.22 -2.85 0.35
N ALA A 294 -21.51 -2.11 1.20
CA ALA A 294 -22.08 -1.05 2.04
C ALA A 294 -22.42 0.23 1.24
N GLY A 295 -21.99 0.31 -0.03
CA GLY A 295 -22.10 1.51 -0.86
C GLY A 295 -20.92 2.47 -0.69
N PHE A 296 -19.82 2.04 -0.05
CA PHE A 296 -18.60 2.81 0.10
C PHE A 296 -17.52 2.32 -0.87
N GLY A 297 -17.13 3.13 -1.84
CA GLY A 297 -16.09 2.72 -2.81
C GLY A 297 -16.30 3.24 -4.24
N PHE A 298 -17.42 3.94 -4.48
CA PHE A 298 -17.71 4.55 -5.77
C PHE A 298 -16.72 5.68 -6.11
N ASN A 299 -16.23 5.68 -7.35
CA ASN A 299 -15.19 6.60 -7.84
C ASN A 299 -15.53 7.16 -9.23
N GLY A 300 -16.79 7.55 -9.42
CA GLY A 300 -17.30 8.08 -10.67
C GLY A 300 -17.55 7.00 -11.74
N TYR A 301 -17.61 7.42 -13.00
CA TYR A 301 -17.90 6.54 -14.13
C TYR A 301 -16.69 6.43 -15.06
N ASN A 302 -16.58 5.29 -15.73
CA ASN A 302 -15.66 5.08 -16.84
C ASN A 302 -16.15 5.83 -18.10
N LYS A 303 -15.28 5.91 -19.11
CA LYS A 303 -15.60 6.53 -20.42
C LYS A 303 -16.78 5.85 -21.12
N ASP A 304 -17.02 4.58 -20.83
CA ASP A 304 -18.13 3.78 -21.35
C ASP A 304 -19.42 3.92 -20.52
N GLY A 305 -19.42 4.74 -19.47
CA GLY A 305 -20.56 4.95 -18.59
C GLY A 305 -20.73 3.90 -17.49
N THR A 306 -19.82 2.92 -17.36
CA THR A 306 -19.88 1.93 -16.27
C THR A 306 -19.41 2.55 -14.95
N PRO A 307 -20.07 2.26 -13.81
CA PRO A 307 -19.66 2.80 -12.52
C PRO A 307 -18.34 2.18 -12.06
N ARG A 308 -17.42 3.00 -11.55
CA ARG A 308 -16.18 2.52 -10.93
C ARG A 308 -16.35 2.35 -9.44
N TRP A 309 -15.94 1.19 -8.92
CA TRP A 309 -15.94 0.86 -7.50
C TRP A 309 -14.53 0.58 -6.97
N ASP A 310 -13.62 1.53 -7.24
CA ASP A 310 -12.18 1.44 -6.92
C ASP A 310 -11.64 2.59 -6.07
N LEU A 311 -12.51 3.39 -5.41
CA LEU A 311 -12.11 4.54 -4.59
C LEU A 311 -11.08 4.17 -3.51
N ILE A 312 -11.31 3.02 -2.86
CA ILE A 312 -10.52 2.53 -1.74
C ILE A 312 -9.93 1.13 -2.00
N SER A 313 -9.62 0.81 -3.26
CA SER A 313 -8.95 -0.45 -3.60
C SER A 313 -7.52 -0.50 -3.05
N ASN A 314 -7.13 -1.63 -2.48
CA ASN A 314 -5.76 -1.89 -2.01
C ASN A 314 -4.89 -2.64 -3.02
N LEU A 315 -5.48 -3.20 -4.07
CA LEU A 315 -4.79 -4.08 -5.01
C LEU A 315 -5.23 -3.84 -6.44
N ARG A 316 -4.26 -3.91 -7.36
CA ARG A 316 -4.50 -4.14 -8.79
C ARG A 316 -3.69 -5.34 -9.24
N ILE A 317 -4.28 -6.53 -9.11
CA ILE A 317 -3.58 -7.82 -9.25
C ILE A 317 -2.87 -7.95 -10.60
N LEU A 318 -3.53 -7.58 -11.70
CA LEU A 318 -2.91 -7.67 -13.03
C LEU A 318 -1.70 -6.74 -13.15
N ASP A 319 -1.80 -5.51 -12.64
CA ASP A 319 -0.68 -4.56 -12.65
C ASP A 319 0.50 -5.02 -11.77
N ILE A 320 0.22 -5.83 -10.74
CA ILE A 320 1.24 -6.46 -9.87
C ILE A 320 1.92 -7.62 -10.61
N GLU A 321 1.14 -8.57 -11.13
CA GLU A 321 1.68 -9.78 -11.76
C GLU A 321 2.40 -9.49 -13.08
N PHE A 322 2.00 -8.43 -13.78
CA PHE A 322 2.62 -7.98 -15.04
C PHE A 322 3.50 -6.73 -14.89
N ALA A 323 3.89 -6.38 -13.65
CA ALA A 323 4.74 -5.21 -13.40
C ALA A 323 6.10 -5.33 -14.13
N THR A 324 6.41 -4.34 -14.98
CA THR A 324 7.72 -4.21 -15.68
C THR A 324 8.71 -3.33 -14.93
N SER A 325 8.36 -2.88 -13.73
CA SER A 325 9.28 -2.14 -12.87
C SER A 325 8.94 -2.30 -11.40
N PHE A 326 9.96 -2.21 -10.55
CA PHE A 326 9.81 -2.26 -9.09
C PHE A 326 8.81 -1.21 -8.59
N LYS A 327 8.85 0.01 -9.15
CA LYS A 327 7.89 1.08 -8.83
C LYS A 327 6.46 0.70 -9.20
N MET A 328 6.24 0.16 -10.40
CA MET A 328 4.89 -0.26 -10.84
C MET A 328 4.33 -1.36 -9.92
N PHE A 329 5.15 -2.30 -9.46
CA PHE A 329 4.72 -3.29 -8.48
C PHE A 329 4.28 -2.63 -7.16
N LEU A 330 5.13 -1.76 -6.60
CA LEU A 330 4.85 -1.09 -5.32
C LEU A 330 3.64 -0.17 -5.37
N ASP A 331 3.44 0.56 -6.48
CA ASP A 331 2.32 1.49 -6.65
C ASP A 331 0.96 0.76 -6.69
N ASN A 332 0.95 -0.55 -6.98
CA ASN A 332 -0.27 -1.37 -7.12
C ASN A 332 -0.48 -2.37 -5.98
N TRP A 333 0.52 -2.51 -5.09
CA TRP A 333 0.49 -3.37 -3.91
C TRP A 333 0.18 -2.56 -2.65
N ASN A 334 -0.90 -2.92 -1.95
CA ASN A 334 -1.34 -2.24 -0.72
C ASN A 334 -1.43 -0.71 -0.92
N ILE A 335 -2.18 -0.32 -1.95
CA ILE A 335 -2.22 1.04 -2.51
C ILE A 335 -2.50 2.09 -1.43
N GLN A 336 -3.46 1.85 -0.54
CA GLN A 336 -3.83 2.85 0.48
C GLN A 336 -2.73 3.04 1.52
N THR A 337 -1.98 1.97 1.85
CA THR A 337 -0.78 2.07 2.68
C THR A 337 0.34 2.84 1.98
N ALA A 338 0.55 2.59 0.69
CA ALA A 338 1.54 3.35 -0.09
C ALA A 338 1.19 4.84 -0.16
N LEU A 339 -0.10 5.17 -0.31
CA LEU A 339 -0.59 6.55 -0.26
C LEU A 339 -0.42 7.18 1.12
N TRP A 340 -0.72 6.45 2.20
CA TRP A 340 -0.44 6.90 3.57
C TRP A 340 1.03 7.22 3.76
N LEU A 341 1.93 6.28 3.47
CA LEU A 341 3.38 6.45 3.53
C LEU A 341 3.85 7.67 2.73
N LYS A 342 3.33 7.82 1.51
CA LYS A 342 3.65 8.96 0.65
C LYS A 342 3.26 10.28 1.32
N ARG A 343 2.03 10.35 1.83
CA ARG A 343 1.49 11.55 2.47
C ARG A 343 2.27 11.82 3.76
N VAL A 344 2.18 10.97 4.77
CA VAL A 344 2.68 11.29 6.12
C VAL A 344 4.21 11.34 6.21
N CYS A 345 4.94 10.71 5.28
CA CYS A 345 6.39 10.63 5.32
C CYS A 345 7.06 11.18 4.06
N TYR A 346 6.88 10.56 2.89
CA TYR A 346 7.67 10.87 1.69
C TYR A 346 7.59 12.37 1.30
N GLU A 347 6.39 12.93 1.21
CA GLU A 347 6.16 14.33 0.81
C GLU A 347 6.56 15.33 1.91
N ARG A 348 6.75 14.87 3.14
CA ARG A 348 7.01 15.69 4.33
C ARG A 348 8.45 15.56 4.84
N CYS A 349 9.23 14.63 4.28
CA CYS A 349 10.60 14.37 4.69
C CYS A 349 11.60 15.16 3.81
N PRO A 350 12.39 16.10 4.38
CA PRO A 350 13.34 16.88 3.60
C PRO A 350 14.60 16.10 3.21
N ILE A 351 14.97 15.07 4.00
CA ILE A 351 16.25 14.36 3.84
C ILE A 351 15.97 12.89 3.50
N ASN A 352 16.33 12.51 2.28
CA ASN A 352 16.21 11.14 1.75
C ASN A 352 14.80 10.53 1.97
N PRO A 353 13.76 11.08 1.30
CA PRO A 353 12.37 10.69 1.52
C PRO A 353 12.12 9.22 1.20
N THR A 354 12.86 8.62 0.26
CA THR A 354 12.79 7.18 -0.03
C THR A 354 13.23 6.36 1.18
N ALA A 355 14.42 6.60 1.73
CA ALA A 355 14.90 5.84 2.87
C ALA A 355 14.00 5.98 4.10
N ALA A 356 13.55 7.21 4.40
CA ALA A 356 12.62 7.48 5.50
C ALA A 356 11.30 6.71 5.33
N THR A 357 10.76 6.66 4.11
CA THR A 357 9.51 5.95 3.82
C THR A 357 9.64 4.44 4.01
N PHE A 358 10.71 3.83 3.52
CA PHE A 358 10.97 2.40 3.70
C PHE A 358 11.21 2.04 5.18
N LEU A 359 11.91 2.90 5.93
CA LEU A 359 12.12 2.72 7.36
C LEU A 359 10.80 2.84 8.16
N LEU A 360 9.97 3.83 7.83
CA LEU A 360 8.63 3.94 8.42
C LEU A 360 7.78 2.70 8.13
N SER A 361 7.83 2.18 6.89
CA SER A 361 7.14 0.95 6.53
C SER A 361 7.62 -0.23 7.36
N ALA A 362 8.94 -0.36 7.61
CA ALA A 362 9.50 -1.41 8.46
C ALA A 362 8.96 -1.32 9.90
N MET A 363 9.02 -0.12 10.50
CA MET A 363 8.52 0.11 11.86
C MET A 363 7.01 -0.16 11.98
N TRP A 364 6.24 0.19 10.96
CA TRP A 364 4.80 -0.06 10.93
C TRP A 364 4.47 -1.56 10.87
N HIS A 365 5.23 -2.35 10.10
CA HIS A 365 5.07 -3.80 10.07
C HIS A 365 5.49 -4.49 11.37
N GLY A 366 6.45 -3.92 12.09
CA GLY A 366 6.78 -4.29 13.46
C GLY A 366 8.24 -4.71 13.66
N VAL A 367 8.49 -5.44 14.75
CA VAL A 367 9.85 -5.60 15.29
C VAL A 367 10.60 -6.83 14.79
N TYR A 368 10.00 -7.63 13.90
CA TYR A 368 10.71 -8.76 13.31
C TYR A 368 11.86 -8.28 12.42
N PRO A 369 13.10 -8.77 12.63
CA PRO A 369 14.26 -8.32 11.86
C PRO A 369 14.13 -8.51 10.35
N GLY A 370 13.37 -9.52 9.91
CA GLY A 370 13.08 -9.77 8.50
C GLY A 370 12.43 -8.58 7.79
N TYR A 371 11.57 -7.82 8.48
CA TYR A 371 10.96 -6.62 7.91
C TYR A 371 12.04 -5.58 7.57
N TYR A 372 12.91 -5.26 8.52
CA TYR A 372 13.98 -4.28 8.31
C TYR A 372 14.93 -4.68 7.17
N LEU A 373 15.29 -5.98 7.06
CA LEU A 373 16.11 -6.49 5.96
C LEU A 373 15.41 -6.34 4.60
N THR A 374 14.11 -6.62 4.53
CA THR A 374 13.30 -6.43 3.32
C THR A 374 13.24 -4.97 2.91
N PHE A 375 12.92 -4.06 3.83
CA PHE A 375 12.78 -2.65 3.49
C PHE A 375 14.13 -1.99 3.16
N LEU A 376 15.22 -2.39 3.84
CA LEU A 376 16.57 -1.95 3.50
C LEU A 376 16.96 -2.40 2.08
N THR A 377 16.71 -3.67 1.75
CA THR A 377 16.91 -4.20 0.39
C THR A 377 16.02 -3.47 -0.63
N GLY A 378 14.79 -3.15 -0.25
CA GLY A 378 13.85 -2.38 -1.06
C GLY A 378 14.35 -0.99 -1.42
N ILE A 379 15.09 -0.31 -0.53
CA ILE A 379 15.74 0.99 -0.82
C ILE A 379 16.73 0.80 -1.97
N SER A 380 17.67 -0.14 -1.83
CA SER A 380 18.69 -0.43 -2.84
C SER A 380 18.07 -0.82 -4.18
N MET A 381 17.08 -1.72 -4.16
CA MET A 381 16.39 -2.18 -5.38
C MET A 381 15.61 -1.05 -6.05
N THR A 382 14.96 -0.17 -5.29
CA THR A 382 14.24 0.99 -5.81
C THR A 382 15.19 1.97 -6.51
N MET A 383 16.34 2.26 -5.88
CA MET A 383 17.35 3.15 -6.46
C MET A 383 17.95 2.56 -7.74
N ALA A 384 18.33 1.27 -7.71
CA ALA A 384 18.85 0.57 -8.87
C ALA A 384 17.83 0.53 -10.02
N ALA A 385 16.59 0.14 -9.75
CA ALA A 385 15.53 0.07 -10.76
C ALA A 385 15.25 1.45 -11.39
N ARG A 386 15.31 2.53 -10.61
CA ARG A 386 15.17 3.90 -11.11
C ARG A 386 16.31 4.28 -12.06
N ALA A 387 17.55 4.02 -11.65
CA ALA A 387 18.72 4.31 -12.48
C ALA A 387 18.71 3.52 -13.79
N LEU A 388 18.38 2.22 -13.74
CA LEU A 388 18.26 1.36 -14.91
C LEU A 388 17.16 1.87 -15.85
N ARG A 389 15.97 2.18 -15.35
CA ARG A 389 14.87 2.67 -16.18
C ARG A 389 15.17 4.03 -16.82
N HIS A 390 15.89 4.91 -16.13
CA HIS A 390 16.27 6.22 -16.67
C HIS A 390 17.31 6.10 -17.78
N ASN A 391 18.34 5.26 -17.58
CA ASN A 391 19.48 5.18 -18.49
C ASN A 391 19.28 4.16 -19.62
N ILE A 392 18.59 3.05 -19.40
CA ILE A 392 18.51 1.94 -20.37
C ILE A 392 17.25 1.99 -21.21
N ARG A 393 16.08 2.28 -20.60
CA ARG A 393 14.78 2.25 -21.30
C ARG A 393 14.76 3.06 -22.60
N PRO A 394 15.34 4.28 -22.69
CA PRO A 394 15.28 5.08 -23.90
C PRO A 394 15.80 4.36 -25.16
N TYR A 395 16.79 3.47 -25.02
CA TYR A 395 17.36 2.72 -26.14
C TYR A 395 16.44 1.65 -26.73
N PHE A 396 15.39 1.25 -26.00
CA PHE A 396 14.45 0.20 -26.41
C PHE A 396 13.11 0.75 -26.89
N LEU A 397 12.94 2.09 -26.92
CA LEU A 397 11.69 2.72 -27.35
C LEU A 397 11.60 2.94 -28.86
N CYS A 398 12.68 2.67 -29.61
CA CYS A 398 12.77 2.95 -31.05
C CYS A 398 11.92 2.02 -31.93
N SER A 399 11.59 0.81 -31.48
CA SER A 399 10.66 -0.07 -32.21
C SER A 399 9.78 -0.89 -31.29
N THR A 400 8.60 -1.29 -31.78
CA THR A 400 7.65 -2.12 -31.03
C THR A 400 8.28 -3.43 -30.57
N THR A 401 9.11 -4.08 -31.40
CA THR A 401 9.80 -5.32 -31.06
C THR A 401 10.80 -5.12 -29.93
N HIS A 402 11.65 -4.10 -30.00
CA HIS A 402 12.62 -3.79 -28.94
C HIS A 402 11.93 -3.46 -27.62
N ARG A 403 10.82 -2.72 -27.69
CA ARG A 403 9.98 -2.42 -26.53
C ARG A 403 9.39 -3.69 -25.91
N SER A 404 8.82 -4.59 -26.71
CA SER A 404 8.26 -5.84 -26.20
C SER A 404 9.32 -6.73 -25.56
N ILE A 405 10.51 -6.84 -26.17
CA ILE A 405 11.64 -7.57 -25.60
C ILE A 405 12.06 -6.94 -24.26
N TYR A 406 12.20 -5.62 -24.21
CA TYR A 406 12.51 -4.89 -22.97
C TYR A 406 11.44 -5.12 -21.90
N ASP A 407 10.16 -5.08 -22.27
CA ASP A 407 9.04 -5.26 -21.33
C ASP A 407 9.04 -6.69 -20.75
N VAL A 408 9.31 -7.73 -21.56
CA VAL A 408 9.44 -9.13 -21.08
C VAL A 408 10.64 -9.30 -20.15
N ILE A 409 11.81 -8.77 -20.52
CA ILE A 409 13.03 -8.88 -19.71
C ILE A 409 12.85 -8.14 -18.38
N THR A 410 12.32 -6.91 -18.42
CA THR A 410 12.12 -6.11 -17.22
C THR A 410 10.98 -6.61 -16.35
N TRP A 411 9.96 -7.25 -16.93
CA TRP A 411 8.97 -8.01 -16.18
C TRP A 411 9.62 -9.15 -15.39
N ALA A 412 10.36 -10.04 -16.06
CA ALA A 412 11.02 -11.17 -15.39
C ALA A 412 12.00 -10.70 -14.31
N GLY A 413 12.83 -9.70 -14.62
CA GLY A 413 13.76 -9.08 -13.67
C GLY A 413 13.05 -8.43 -12.48
N THR A 414 11.93 -7.75 -12.71
CA THR A 414 11.12 -7.13 -11.63
C THR A 414 10.53 -8.18 -10.70
N GLN A 415 9.93 -9.24 -11.24
CA GLN A 415 9.33 -10.30 -10.42
C GLN A 415 10.38 -10.99 -9.55
N ILE A 416 11.56 -11.32 -10.11
CA ILE A 416 12.67 -11.92 -9.35
C ILE A 416 13.20 -10.95 -8.28
N ALA A 417 13.40 -9.68 -8.63
CA ALA A 417 13.89 -8.66 -7.69
C ALA A 417 12.93 -8.46 -6.50
N ILE A 418 11.61 -8.46 -6.75
CA ILE A 418 10.59 -8.41 -5.70
C ILE A 418 10.66 -9.67 -4.83
N CYS A 419 10.71 -10.86 -5.43
CA CYS A 419 10.80 -12.11 -4.67
C CYS A 419 11.99 -12.09 -3.72
N TYR A 420 13.19 -11.75 -4.22
CA TYR A 420 14.39 -11.63 -3.40
C TYR A 420 14.27 -10.59 -2.28
N THR A 421 13.66 -9.45 -2.58
CA THR A 421 13.47 -8.37 -1.60
C THR A 421 12.57 -8.82 -0.45
N VAL A 422 11.51 -9.59 -0.75
CA VAL A 422 10.45 -9.94 0.21
C VAL A 422 10.73 -11.24 0.98
N VAL A 423 11.69 -12.07 0.57
CA VAL A 423 12.03 -13.31 1.31
C VAL A 423 12.28 -13.10 2.81
N PRO A 424 13.10 -12.12 3.24
CA PRO A 424 13.28 -11.85 4.67
C PRO A 424 11.97 -11.50 5.39
N PHE A 425 11.07 -10.78 4.74
CA PHE A 425 9.73 -10.47 5.26
C PHE A 425 8.94 -11.74 5.57
N VAL A 426 9.10 -12.78 4.75
CA VAL A 426 8.45 -14.09 4.97
C VAL A 426 9.20 -14.92 6.02
N LEU A 427 10.53 -14.84 6.07
CA LEU A 427 11.32 -15.61 7.02
C LEU A 427 11.35 -15.03 8.44
N LEU A 428 11.00 -13.75 8.61
CA LEU A 428 10.92 -12.98 9.87
C LEU A 428 12.24 -12.81 10.66
N ALA A 429 13.19 -13.74 10.54
CA ALA A 429 14.39 -13.84 11.37
C ALA A 429 15.69 -13.54 10.61
N VAL A 430 16.70 -13.02 11.33
CA VAL A 430 18.01 -12.64 10.78
C VAL A 430 18.75 -13.85 10.21
N GLY A 431 18.89 -14.94 10.97
CA GLY A 431 19.67 -16.12 10.57
C GLY A 431 19.23 -16.71 9.23
N PRO A 432 17.96 -17.12 9.09
CA PRO A 432 17.37 -17.56 7.82
C PRO A 432 17.55 -16.55 6.67
N SER A 433 17.34 -15.26 6.94
CA SER A 433 17.46 -14.21 5.92
C SER A 433 18.90 -14.00 5.44
N LEU A 434 19.87 -14.00 6.36
CA LEU A 434 21.30 -13.91 6.01
C LEU A 434 21.79 -15.16 5.30
N LYS A 435 21.26 -16.35 5.65
CA LYS A 435 21.55 -17.59 4.93
C LYS A 435 21.07 -17.52 3.48
N PHE A 436 19.84 -17.04 3.27
CA PHE A 436 19.31 -16.77 1.94
C PHE A 436 20.22 -15.79 1.18
N TYR A 437 20.56 -14.64 1.79
CA TYR A 437 21.42 -13.66 1.14
C TYR A 437 22.82 -14.17 0.83
N ARG A 438 23.49 -14.93 1.70
CA ARG A 438 24.84 -15.43 1.40
C ARG A 438 24.86 -16.35 0.19
N THR A 439 23.82 -17.15 0.02
CA THR A 439 23.71 -18.13 -1.05
C THR A 439 23.24 -17.48 -2.36
N SER A 440 22.36 -16.47 -2.27
CA SER A 440 21.74 -15.84 -3.43
C SER A 440 22.40 -14.50 -3.86
N SER A 441 23.11 -13.77 -2.98
CA SER A 441 23.62 -12.41 -3.23
C SER A 441 24.67 -12.33 -4.35
N PRO A 442 25.72 -13.17 -4.39
CA PRO A 442 26.77 -12.99 -5.41
C PRO A 442 26.24 -13.25 -6.82
N ILE A 443 25.27 -14.16 -6.95
CA ILE A 443 24.79 -14.66 -8.24
C ILE A 443 23.55 -13.91 -8.71
N MET A 444 22.67 -13.43 -7.82
CA MET A 444 21.47 -12.70 -8.23
C MET A 444 21.73 -11.20 -8.45
N ILE A 445 22.71 -10.61 -7.74
CA ILE A 445 23.21 -9.27 -8.05
C ILE A 445 23.95 -9.31 -9.39
N THR A 446 24.80 -10.30 -9.62
CA THR A 446 25.44 -10.48 -10.93
C THR A 446 24.43 -10.86 -12.00
N SER A 447 23.44 -11.71 -11.76
CA SER A 447 22.41 -12.05 -12.77
C SER A 447 21.48 -10.89 -13.07
N ASN A 448 21.11 -10.03 -12.10
CA ASN A 448 20.35 -8.81 -12.40
C ASN A 448 21.21 -7.77 -13.12
N LEU A 449 22.50 -7.66 -12.80
CA LEU A 449 23.44 -6.80 -13.54
C LEU A 449 23.75 -7.36 -14.95
N TYR A 450 23.85 -8.68 -15.11
CA TYR A 450 24.11 -9.36 -16.39
C TYR A 450 22.86 -9.44 -17.25
N SER A 451 21.70 -9.84 -16.72
CA SER A 451 20.44 -9.91 -17.49
C SER A 451 19.94 -8.53 -17.92
N GLN A 452 20.35 -7.47 -17.21
CA GLN A 452 20.02 -6.09 -17.56
C GLN A 452 21.18 -5.34 -18.23
N GLY A 453 22.38 -5.94 -18.32
CA GLY A 453 23.59 -5.38 -18.93
C GLY A 453 24.05 -6.07 -20.23
N LEU A 454 23.54 -7.27 -20.55
CA LEU A 454 23.94 -8.06 -21.73
C LEU A 454 23.49 -7.48 -23.08
N PHE A 455 22.78 -6.34 -23.11
CA PHE A 455 22.56 -5.59 -24.35
C PHE A 455 23.56 -4.46 -24.60
N VAL A 456 24.51 -4.24 -23.68
CA VAL A 456 25.67 -3.39 -23.97
C VAL A 456 26.86 -4.30 -24.20
N ASN A 457 27.06 -4.62 -25.48
CA ASN A 457 28.17 -5.39 -26.02
C ASN A 457 29.49 -5.08 -25.29
N SER A 458 30.34 -6.09 -25.10
CA SER A 458 31.64 -6.04 -24.41
C SER A 458 32.66 -5.05 -25.00
N SER A 459 32.29 -4.33 -26.05
CA SER A 459 32.98 -3.19 -26.67
C SER A 459 32.51 -1.81 -26.17
N GLY A 460 31.45 -1.72 -25.34
CA GLY A 460 30.92 -0.46 -24.80
C GLY A 460 31.57 0.03 -23.49
N ILE A 461 32.17 -0.87 -22.71
CA ILE A 461 32.81 -0.54 -21.42
C ILE A 461 34.10 0.27 -21.65
N PHE A 462 34.82 0.03 -22.74
CA PHE A 462 36.01 0.82 -23.10
C PHE A 462 35.67 2.25 -23.58
N THR A 463 34.43 2.50 -24.00
CA THR A 463 34.01 3.82 -24.48
C THR A 463 33.52 4.74 -23.36
N LEU A 464 33.03 4.19 -22.24
CA LEU A 464 32.59 4.98 -21.08
C LEU A 464 33.77 5.61 -20.34
N HIS A 465 34.90 4.90 -20.22
CA HIS A 465 36.13 5.46 -19.65
C HIS A 465 36.75 6.55 -20.54
N ARG A 466 36.58 6.46 -21.87
CA ARG A 466 37.06 7.46 -22.83
C ARG A 466 36.18 8.72 -22.85
N LYS A 467 34.85 8.60 -22.73
CA LYS A 467 33.94 9.76 -22.67
C LYS A 467 34.00 10.51 -21.33
N LEU A 468 34.26 9.81 -20.22
CA LEU A 468 34.45 10.46 -18.92
C LEU A 468 35.81 11.16 -18.79
N SER A 469 36.87 10.68 -19.48
CA SER A 469 38.17 11.35 -19.50
C SER A 469 38.23 12.55 -20.46
N LEU A 470 37.42 12.56 -21.53
CA LEU A 470 37.36 13.69 -22.48
C LEU A 470 36.46 14.85 -22.02
N ALA A 471 35.51 14.60 -21.11
CA ALA A 471 34.68 15.64 -20.52
C ALA A 471 35.38 16.49 -19.43
N CYS A 472 36.58 16.07 -18.99
CA CYS A 472 37.36 16.77 -17.95
C CYS A 472 38.56 17.58 -18.47
N SER A 473 38.79 17.67 -19.80
CA SER A 473 39.98 18.35 -20.36
C SER A 473 39.69 19.60 -21.20
N PHE A 474 38.49 20.17 -21.16
CA PHE A 474 38.19 21.46 -21.80
C PHE A 474 37.47 22.42 -20.84
N ARG A 475 38.20 22.88 -19.82
CA ARG A 475 37.96 24.19 -19.18
C ARG A 475 39.30 24.78 -18.74
N GLY A 476 39.95 25.46 -19.68
CA GLY A 476 41.03 26.40 -19.44
C GLY A 476 41.07 27.36 -20.62
N LEU A 477 41.04 28.67 -20.33
CA LEU A 477 40.95 29.84 -21.25
C LEU A 477 39.51 30.14 -21.72
N GLY A 478 38.89 31.31 -21.55
CA GLY A 478 39.24 32.59 -20.94
C GLY A 478 38.09 33.57 -21.23
N LEU A 479 37.79 34.45 -20.26
CA LEU A 479 37.15 35.78 -20.33
C LEU A 479 36.25 36.14 -21.55
N ASP A 480 34.96 36.40 -21.31
CA ASP A 480 34.40 37.77 -21.31
C ASP A 480 32.87 37.77 -21.07
N GLY A 481 32.38 38.87 -20.50
CA GLY A 481 31.08 38.98 -19.85
C GLY A 481 29.85 38.98 -20.76
N GLY A 482 28.69 38.68 -20.15
CA GLY A 482 27.37 38.85 -20.75
C GLY A 482 26.31 38.00 -20.07
N TYR A 483 25.31 38.63 -19.48
CA TYR A 483 24.10 37.99 -18.95
C TYR A 483 23.41 37.14 -20.04
N VAL A 484 23.17 35.85 -19.77
CA VAL A 484 22.22 35.04 -20.54
C VAL A 484 21.33 34.25 -19.59
N THR A 485 20.07 34.66 -19.58
CA THR A 485 18.89 34.01 -19.00
C THR A 485 18.71 32.62 -19.62
N CYS A 486 18.71 31.56 -18.81
CA CYS A 486 18.38 30.22 -19.29
C CYS A 486 16.92 29.91 -18.94
N ILE A 487 16.03 30.14 -19.90
CA ILE A 487 14.66 29.62 -19.92
C ILE A 487 14.76 28.13 -20.24
N CYS A 488 14.35 27.26 -19.31
CA CYS A 488 14.11 25.85 -19.57
C CYS A 488 12.64 25.59 -19.27
N GLU A 489 11.84 25.66 -20.34
CA GLU A 489 10.40 25.45 -20.33
C GLU A 489 10.07 24.11 -21.01
N GLN A 490 8.94 23.53 -20.59
CA GLN A 490 8.28 22.27 -21.00
C GLN A 490 8.73 21.03 -20.20
N CYS A 491 8.02 20.55 -19.17
CA CYS A 491 6.59 20.61 -18.83
C CYS A 491 5.67 20.23 -20.00
N TYR A 492 5.52 18.91 -20.23
CA TYR A 492 4.47 18.35 -21.07
C TYR A 492 3.39 17.71 -20.18
N THR A 493 2.30 18.45 -19.99
CA THR A 493 0.96 17.92 -19.73
C THR A 493 -0.04 18.76 -20.52
N GLU A 494 -0.65 18.11 -21.52
CA GLU A 494 -2.01 18.27 -22.06
C GLU A 494 -2.60 19.67 -22.26
N ARG A 495 -2.85 20.03 -23.53
CA ARG A 495 -4.12 20.63 -23.97
C ARG A 495 -4.27 20.59 -25.49
N MET A 496 -5.18 19.74 -25.96
CA MET A 496 -5.81 19.90 -27.27
C MET A 496 -6.83 21.04 -27.22
N THR A 497 -6.93 21.74 -28.36
CA THR A 497 -8.04 22.57 -28.85
C THR A 497 -8.42 23.82 -28.05
N SER A 498 -8.03 24.99 -28.57
CA SER A 498 -8.94 25.87 -29.35
C SER A 498 -8.34 27.27 -29.50
N SER A 499 -7.67 27.50 -30.62
CA SER A 499 -7.56 28.82 -31.23
C SER A 499 -8.87 29.11 -31.95
N LEU A 500 -9.50 30.26 -31.71
CA LEU A 500 -10.18 31.07 -32.73
C LEU A 500 -10.69 32.37 -32.09
N ILE A 501 -9.92 33.44 -32.37
CA ILE A 501 -10.39 34.78 -32.78
C ILE A 501 -10.87 35.76 -31.69
N HIS A 502 -10.07 36.84 -31.63
CA HIS A 502 -10.23 38.20 -31.10
C HIS A 502 -10.10 38.45 -29.60
#